data_AF-A0A6L9JIP0-F1
#
_entry.id   AF-A0A6L9JIP0-F1
#
_cell.length_a   1.000
_cell.length_b   1.000
_cell.length_c   1.000
_cell.angle_alpha   90.00
_cell.angle_beta   90.00
_cell.angle_gamma   90.00
#
_symmetry.space_group_name_H-M   'P 1'
#
loop_
_entity.id
_entity.type
_entity.pdbx_description
1 polymer ?
#
loop_
_entity_poly.entity_id
_entity_poly.type
_entity_poly.pdbx_seq_one_letter_code
_entity_poly.pdbx_strand_id
1 'polypeptide(L)'
;MKQQGFTLMEIMVAIAIISILSAIGIPSYQGYIQKAALTDILQNIVPYKSGIELCGFETEDFNGCNAGAVSIPKEHNSRYIDNISVKNGEVTINGKQSLKNLSVTLKPTQNTQTGIIKWNIKCESTNNSLKSRCQEIFEF
;
A
#
# COMPACT_ATOMS: atom_id res chain seq x y z
N MET A 1 3.15 -19.80 54.69
CA MET A 1 2.31 -19.01 53.76
C MET A 1 1.69 -19.99 52.77
N LYS A 2 0.36 -20.13 52.73
CA LYS A 2 -0.30 -21.00 51.74
C LYS A 2 -0.30 -20.27 50.39
N GLN A 3 0.48 -20.74 49.42
CA GLN A 3 0.33 -20.31 48.03
C GLN A 3 -1.03 -20.82 47.52
N GLN A 4 -1.97 -19.91 47.30
CA GLN A 4 -3.18 -20.19 46.51
C GLN A 4 -2.75 -20.22 45.04
N GLY A 5 -2.50 -21.43 44.54
CA GLY A 5 -2.28 -21.64 43.11
C GLY A 5 -3.62 -21.58 42.35
N PHE A 6 -3.56 -21.13 41.09
CA PHE A 6 -4.69 -21.22 40.17
C PHE A 6 -5.13 -22.67 39.96
N THR A 7 -6.44 -22.89 39.84
CA THR A 7 -6.98 -24.22 39.56
C THR A 7 -6.82 -24.56 38.08
N LEU A 8 -6.67 -25.85 37.78
CA LEU A 8 -6.60 -26.34 36.39
C LEU A 8 -7.88 -25.99 35.60
N MET A 9 -9.04 -25.97 36.26
CA MET A 9 -10.30 -25.57 35.63
C MET A 9 -10.34 -24.07 35.28
N GLU A 10 -9.82 -23.19 36.13
CA GLU A 10 -9.74 -21.75 35.82
C GLU A 10 -8.89 -21.49 34.59
N ILE A 11 -7.75 -22.18 34.47
CA ILE A 11 -6.89 -22.06 33.29
C ILE A 11 -7.59 -22.59 32.04
N MET A 12 -8.34 -23.69 32.14
CA MET A 12 -9.08 -24.26 31.01
C MET A 12 -10.15 -23.32 30.45
N VAL A 13 -10.95 -22.71 31.35
CA VAL A 13 -12.00 -21.75 30.93
C VAL A 13 -11.37 -20.48 30.37
N ALA A 14 -10.29 -19.99 30.96
CA ALA A 14 -9.57 -18.82 30.45
C ALA A 14 -9.05 -19.06 29.02
N ILE A 15 -8.43 -20.22 28.75
CA ILE A 15 -7.95 -20.58 27.42
C ILE A 15 -9.10 -20.68 26.41
N ALA A 16 -10.24 -21.25 26.82
CA ALA A 16 -11.42 -21.34 25.97
C ALA A 16 -11.91 -19.95 25.53
N ILE A 17 -12.01 -18.99 26.46
CA ILE A 17 -12.43 -17.62 26.14
C ILE A 17 -11.40 -16.93 25.23
N ILE A 18 -10.11 -17.04 25.53
CA ILE A 18 -9.03 -16.44 24.72
C ILE A 18 -9.06 -17.00 23.29
N SER A 19 -9.35 -18.29 23.11
CA SER A 19 -9.41 -18.91 21.79
C SER A 19 -10.51 -18.32 20.90
N ILE A 20 -11.70 -18.09 21.46
CA ILE A 20 -12.85 -17.52 20.75
C ILE A 20 -12.57 -16.06 20.37
N LEU A 21 -12.04 -15.26 21.31
CA LEU A 21 -11.71 -13.86 21.05
C LEU A 21 -10.60 -13.72 20.00
N SER A 22 -9.59 -14.60 20.05
CA SER A 22 -8.46 -14.56 19.10
C SER A 22 -8.88 -14.89 17.67
N ALA A 23 -9.83 -15.83 17.49
CA ALA A 23 -10.32 -16.23 16.18
C ALA A 23 -10.96 -15.05 15.40
N ILE A 24 -11.60 -14.11 16.11
CA ILE A 24 -12.24 -12.93 15.51
C ILE A 24 -11.28 -11.74 15.48
N GLY A 25 -10.48 -11.56 16.54
CA GLY A 25 -9.61 -10.40 16.71
C GLY A 25 -8.43 -10.37 15.73
N ILE A 26 -7.77 -11.50 15.50
CA ILE A 26 -6.59 -11.59 14.63
C ILE A 26 -6.90 -11.18 13.18
N PRO A 27 -7.90 -11.75 12.48
CA PRO A 27 -8.17 -11.40 11.09
C PRO A 27 -8.62 -9.93 10.94
N SER A 28 -9.36 -9.39 11.91
CA SER A 28 -9.77 -7.98 11.91
C SER A 28 -8.56 -7.05 12.05
N TYR A 29 -7.65 -7.35 12.98
CA TYR A 29 -6.43 -6.56 13.20
C TYR A 29 -5.50 -6.58 11.99
N GLN A 30 -5.34 -7.74 11.33
CA GLN A 30 -4.56 -7.84 10.10
C GLN A 30 -5.09 -6.91 8.99
N GLY A 31 -6.41 -6.82 8.84
CA GLY A 31 -7.04 -5.91 7.88
C GLY A 31 -6.78 -4.43 8.19
N TYR A 32 -6.75 -4.05 9.47
CA TYR A 32 -6.40 -2.68 9.89
C TYR A 32 -4.93 -2.35 9.56
N ILE A 33 -4.01 -3.27 9.86
CA ILE A 33 -2.58 -3.10 9.53
C ILE A 33 -2.35 -3.00 8.02
N GLN A 34 -3.08 -3.77 7.22
CA GLN A 34 -3.02 -3.66 5.76
C GLN A 34 -3.52 -2.29 5.27
N LYS A 35 -4.62 -1.77 5.83
CA LYS A 35 -5.13 -0.44 5.49
C LYS A 35 -4.14 0.66 5.85
N ALA A 36 -3.55 0.61 7.05
CA ALA A 36 -2.53 1.55 7.47
C ALA A 36 -1.29 1.49 6.57
N ALA A 37 -0.86 0.29 6.16
CA ALA A 37 0.25 0.11 5.24
C ALA A 37 -0.06 0.67 3.83
N LEU A 38 -1.29 0.53 3.34
CA LEU A 38 -1.71 1.13 2.06
C LEU A 38 -1.73 2.67 2.13
N THR A 39 -2.15 3.25 3.26
CA THR A 39 -2.04 4.70 3.49
C THR A 39 -0.59 5.17 3.50
N ASP A 40 0.34 4.40 4.07
CA ASP A 40 1.78 4.71 4.02
C ASP A 40 2.28 4.72 2.56
N ILE A 41 1.90 3.72 1.76
CA ILE A 41 2.21 3.71 0.32
C ILE A 41 1.66 4.96 -0.38
N LEU A 42 0.40 5.32 -0.10
CA LEU A 42 -0.23 6.50 -0.69
C LEU A 42 0.57 7.77 -0.40
N GLN A 43 1.04 7.97 0.83
CA GLN A 43 1.87 9.13 1.19
C GLN A 43 3.21 9.15 0.45
N ASN A 44 3.81 7.98 0.24
CA ASN A 44 5.06 7.87 -0.52
C ASN A 44 4.86 8.13 -2.03
N ILE A 45 3.67 7.87 -2.58
CA ILE A 45 3.35 8.12 -3.99
C ILE A 45 3.21 9.60 -4.32
N VAL A 46 2.67 10.41 -3.39
CA VAL A 46 2.41 11.85 -3.61
C VAL A 46 3.59 12.60 -4.25
N PRO A 47 4.83 12.54 -3.73
CA PRO A 47 5.95 13.25 -4.34
C PRO A 47 6.31 12.74 -5.74
N TYR A 48 6.17 11.44 -6.02
CA TYR A 48 6.38 10.92 -7.37
C TYR A 48 5.30 11.43 -8.33
N LYS A 49 4.05 11.44 -7.89
CA LYS A 49 2.91 11.94 -8.67
C LYS A 49 3.15 13.39 -9.09
N SER A 50 3.46 14.27 -8.13
CA SER A 50 3.74 15.68 -8.41
C SER A 50 4.97 15.88 -9.29
N GLY A 51 6.04 15.11 -9.09
CA GLY A 51 7.23 15.17 -9.93
C GLY A 51 6.96 14.76 -11.39
N ILE A 52 6.14 13.73 -11.59
CA ILE A 52 5.75 13.25 -12.92
C ILE A 52 4.79 14.22 -13.60
N GLU A 53 3.87 14.85 -12.85
CA GLU A 53 3.02 15.90 -13.39
C GLU A 53 3.85 17.08 -13.90
N LEU A 54 4.85 17.52 -13.12
CA LEU A 54 5.75 18.59 -13.55
C LEU A 54 6.57 18.20 -14.80
N CYS A 55 7.13 16.98 -14.81
CA CYS A 55 7.87 16.46 -15.96
C CYS A 55 6.99 16.37 -17.23
N GLY A 56 5.72 15.96 -17.07
CA GLY A 56 4.74 15.91 -18.15
C GLY A 56 4.37 17.28 -18.70
N PHE A 57 4.36 18.32 -17.86
CA PHE A 57 4.16 19.70 -18.32
C PHE A 57 5.34 20.25 -19.10
N GLU A 58 6.57 19.86 -18.75
CA GLU A 58 7.78 20.34 -19.44
C GLU A 58 8.02 19.66 -20.78
N THR A 59 7.72 18.36 -20.87
CA THR A 59 8.06 17.54 -22.04
C THR A 59 6.88 17.26 -22.98
N GLU A 60 5.67 17.74 -22.63
CA GLU A 60 4.39 17.50 -23.35
C GLU A 60 4.04 16.01 -23.54
N ASP A 61 4.80 15.12 -22.90
CA ASP A 61 4.67 13.66 -22.87
C ASP A 61 5.23 13.15 -21.53
N PHE A 62 5.10 11.86 -21.24
CA PHE A 62 5.70 11.25 -20.04
C PHE A 62 7.02 10.52 -20.35
N ASN A 63 7.47 10.55 -21.60
CA ASN A 63 8.70 9.91 -22.04
C ASN A 63 9.93 10.56 -21.38
N GLY A 64 10.77 9.75 -20.72
CA GLY A 64 11.94 10.24 -20.01
C GLY A 64 11.68 10.67 -18.56
N CYS A 65 10.42 10.70 -18.10
CA CYS A 65 10.07 10.91 -16.70
C CYS A 65 10.37 9.64 -15.88
N ASN A 66 11.66 9.42 -15.59
CA ASN A 66 12.17 8.26 -14.87
C ASN A 66 12.54 8.62 -13.43
N ALA A 67 12.69 7.61 -12.58
CA ALA A 67 13.15 7.81 -11.20
C ALA A 67 14.52 8.52 -11.17
N GLY A 68 14.65 9.56 -10.36
CA GLY A 68 15.87 10.37 -10.27
C GLY A 68 16.07 11.42 -11.38
N ALA A 69 15.09 11.62 -12.26
CA ALA A 69 15.03 12.80 -13.12
C ALA A 69 14.83 14.08 -12.29
N VAL A 70 15.02 15.26 -12.90
CA VAL A 70 14.72 16.54 -12.24
C VAL A 70 13.27 16.50 -11.76
N SER A 71 13.08 16.78 -10.47
CA SER A 71 11.76 16.76 -9.78
C SER A 71 11.15 15.39 -9.45
N ILE A 72 11.77 14.27 -9.84
CA ILE A 72 11.29 12.91 -9.47
C ILE A 72 12.27 12.29 -8.47
N PRO A 73 11.83 11.93 -7.25
CA PRO A 73 12.69 11.27 -6.27
C PRO A 73 13.35 9.99 -6.83
N LYS A 74 14.52 9.64 -6.31
CA LYS A 74 15.14 8.35 -6.60
C LYS A 74 14.32 7.21 -5.99
N GLU A 75 14.49 6.01 -6.54
CA GLU A 75 13.91 4.80 -5.99
C GLU A 75 14.37 4.60 -4.54
N HIS A 76 13.44 4.26 -3.66
CA HIS A 76 13.74 3.94 -2.28
C HIS A 76 12.82 2.83 -1.78
N ASN A 77 13.19 2.25 -0.64
CA ASN A 77 12.38 1.27 0.07
C ASN A 77 11.87 1.88 1.39
N SER A 78 10.77 1.35 1.90
CA SER A 78 10.18 1.75 3.18
C SER A 78 9.89 0.49 4.01
N ARG A 79 9.15 0.56 5.11
CA ARG A 79 8.72 -0.61 5.89
C ARG A 79 7.75 -1.51 5.11
N TYR A 80 6.83 -0.93 4.35
CA TYR A 80 5.80 -1.66 3.59
C TYR A 80 6.05 -1.68 2.08
N ILE A 81 7.09 -1.00 1.61
CA ILE A 81 7.49 -0.94 0.21
C ILE A 81 8.79 -1.74 0.02
N ASP A 82 8.75 -2.68 -0.91
CA ASP A 82 9.93 -3.43 -1.36
C ASP A 82 10.76 -2.61 -2.35
N ASN A 83 10.11 -2.13 -3.40
CA ASN A 83 10.70 -1.26 -4.41
C ASN A 83 9.65 -0.29 -4.99
N ILE A 84 10.15 0.85 -5.46
CA ILE A 84 9.40 1.83 -6.26
C ILE A 84 10.21 2.01 -7.53
N SER A 85 9.60 1.79 -8.69
CA SER A 85 10.20 2.03 -10.00
C SER A 85 9.37 3.06 -10.75
N VAL A 86 10.02 4.03 -11.37
CA VAL A 86 9.34 4.99 -12.26
C VAL A 86 9.98 4.93 -13.64
N LYS A 87 9.19 4.57 -14.64
CA LYS A 87 9.61 4.50 -16.04
C LYS A 87 8.62 5.23 -16.94
N ASN A 88 9.07 6.22 -17.69
CA ASN A 88 8.23 7.03 -18.58
C ASN A 88 6.91 7.49 -17.91
N GLY A 89 7.00 7.98 -16.68
CA GLY A 89 5.86 8.44 -15.88
C GLY A 89 5.00 7.34 -15.25
N GLU A 90 5.22 6.07 -15.58
CA GLU A 90 4.53 4.95 -14.94
C GLU A 90 5.23 4.56 -13.64
N VAL A 91 4.52 4.72 -12.51
CA VAL A 91 5.00 4.37 -11.18
C VAL A 91 4.55 2.96 -10.84
N THR A 92 5.49 2.07 -10.56
CA THR A 92 5.21 0.70 -10.10
C THR A 92 5.77 0.51 -8.70
N ILE A 93 4.92 0.07 -7.78
CA ILE A 93 5.27 -0.14 -6.37
C ILE A 93 4.97 -1.57 -5.99
N ASN A 94 5.99 -2.25 -5.48
CA ASN A 94 5.85 -3.59 -4.93
C ASN A 94 5.78 -3.53 -3.41
N GLY A 95 4.72 -4.10 -2.84
CA GLY A 95 4.50 -4.16 -1.40
C GLY A 95 5.27 -5.31 -0.73
N LYS A 96 5.63 -5.11 0.54
CA LYS A 96 6.21 -6.14 1.42
C LYS A 96 5.47 -6.29 2.74
N GLN A 97 5.88 -7.27 3.54
CA GLN A 97 5.30 -7.59 4.84
C GLN A 97 3.79 -7.87 4.74
N SER A 98 2.93 -7.01 5.31
CA SER A 98 1.47 -7.16 5.26
C SER A 98 0.89 -6.96 3.85
N LEU A 99 1.66 -6.33 2.95
CA LEU A 99 1.32 -6.08 1.55
C LEU A 99 2.10 -6.97 0.57
N LYS A 100 2.65 -8.10 1.05
CA LYS A 100 3.37 -9.04 0.19
C LYS A 100 2.48 -9.49 -0.98
N ASN A 101 3.06 -9.58 -2.17
CA ASN A 101 2.38 -9.90 -3.43
C ASN A 101 1.31 -8.87 -3.85
N LEU A 102 1.43 -7.61 -3.41
CA LEU A 102 0.68 -6.50 -3.96
C LEU A 102 1.60 -5.69 -4.88
N SER A 103 1.19 -5.51 -6.12
CA SER A 103 1.78 -4.54 -7.05
C SER A 103 0.76 -3.44 -7.32
N VAL A 104 1.18 -2.20 -7.15
CA VAL A 104 0.37 -1.01 -7.45
C VAL A 104 1.05 -0.25 -8.58
N THR A 105 0.32 -0.09 -9.69
CA THR A 105 0.81 0.63 -10.86
C THR A 105 -0.03 1.87 -11.08
N LEU A 106 0.61 3.03 -11.14
CA LEU A 106 -0.01 4.32 -11.44
C LEU A 106 0.49 4.81 -12.79
N LYS A 107 -0.44 4.98 -13.73
CA LYS A 107 -0.15 5.47 -15.07
C LYS A 107 -0.84 6.81 -15.32
N PRO A 108 -0.09 7.88 -15.63
CA PRO A 108 -0.69 9.14 -16.03
C PRO A 108 -1.17 9.03 -17.50
N THR A 109 -2.30 9.66 -17.76
CA THR A 109 -2.87 9.81 -19.10
C THR A 109 -3.26 11.27 -19.26
N GLN A 110 -2.62 11.97 -20.19
CA GLN A 110 -2.93 13.37 -20.45
C GLN A 110 -4.01 13.46 -21.52
N ASN A 111 -5.04 14.26 -21.27
CA ASN A 111 -6.00 14.60 -22.32
C ASN A 111 -5.41 15.73 -23.17
N THR A 112 -5.12 15.43 -24.44
CA THR A 112 -4.52 16.36 -25.40
C THR A 112 -5.39 17.59 -25.71
N GLN A 113 -6.67 17.59 -25.32
CA GLN A 113 -7.61 18.69 -25.57
C GLN A 113 -7.74 19.66 -24.39
N THR A 114 -7.50 19.19 -23.16
CA THR A 114 -7.69 20.00 -21.93
C THR A 114 -6.42 20.18 -21.12
N GLY A 115 -5.35 19.45 -21.43
CA GLY A 115 -4.10 19.45 -20.65
C GLY A 115 -4.21 18.79 -19.28
N ILE A 116 -5.39 18.25 -18.92
CA ILE A 116 -5.64 17.60 -17.63
C ILE A 116 -4.96 16.23 -17.61
N ILE A 117 -4.23 15.95 -16.52
CA ILE A 117 -3.59 14.66 -16.26
C ILE A 117 -4.55 13.80 -15.44
N LYS A 118 -5.01 12.69 -16.02
CA LYS A 118 -5.79 11.65 -15.33
C LYS A 118 -4.87 10.50 -14.93
N TRP A 119 -4.93 10.09 -13.67
CA TRP A 119 -4.17 8.97 -13.16
C TRP A 119 -5.01 7.70 -13.16
N ASN A 120 -4.55 6.67 -13.87
CA ASN A 120 -5.15 5.34 -13.83
C ASN A 120 -4.34 4.47 -12.89
N ILE A 121 -5.00 3.94 -11.87
CA ILE A 121 -4.37 3.11 -10.85
C ILE A 121 -4.82 1.66 -11.05
N LYS A 122 -3.86 0.74 -11.06
CA LYS A 122 -4.10 -0.70 -11.13
C LYS A 122 -3.48 -1.35 -9.90
N CYS A 123 -4.32 -2.03 -9.12
CA CYS A 123 -3.89 -2.88 -8.03
C CYS A 123 -3.93 -4.34 -8.47
N GLU A 124 -2.79 -5.01 -8.46
CA GLU A 124 -2.66 -6.43 -8.78
C GLU A 124 -2.16 -7.19 -7.55
N SER A 125 -2.87 -8.24 -7.16
CA SER A 125 -2.45 -9.12 -6.08
C SER A 125 -3.01 -10.52 -6.23
N THR A 126 -2.29 -11.51 -5.70
CA THR A 126 -2.78 -12.89 -5.55
C THR A 126 -3.89 -13.00 -4.49
N ASN A 127 -4.03 -12.01 -3.59
CA ASN A 127 -5.04 -11.99 -2.56
C ASN A 127 -6.18 -11.03 -2.93
N ASN A 128 -7.38 -11.57 -3.20
CA ASN A 128 -8.55 -10.78 -3.59
C ASN A 128 -8.97 -9.74 -2.54
N SER A 129 -8.84 -10.06 -1.25
CA SER A 129 -9.19 -9.11 -0.17
C SER A 129 -8.21 -7.94 -0.08
N LEU A 130 -6.95 -8.17 -0.46
CA LEU A 130 -5.93 -7.12 -0.51
C LEU A 130 -6.12 -6.25 -1.76
N LYS A 131 -6.46 -6.88 -2.89
CA LYS A 131 -6.78 -6.20 -4.13
C LYS A 131 -7.98 -5.25 -3.96
N SER A 132 -9.07 -5.69 -3.35
CA SER A 132 -10.25 -4.84 -3.13
C SER A 132 -9.94 -3.67 -2.20
N ARG A 133 -9.21 -3.90 -1.10
CA ARG A 133 -8.76 -2.83 -0.19
C ARG A 133 -7.87 -1.80 -0.86
N CYS A 134 -6.97 -2.25 -1.74
CA CYS A 134 -6.14 -1.34 -2.53
C CYS A 134 -7.02 -0.49 -3.46
N GLN A 135 -7.96 -1.11 -4.18
CA GLN A 135 -8.87 -0.36 -5.05
C GLN A 135 -9.70 0.67 -4.29
N GLU A 136 -10.24 0.33 -3.12
CA GLU A 136 -11.02 1.24 -2.27
C GLU A 136 -10.19 2.44 -1.75
N ILE A 137 -8.90 2.26 -1.47
CA ILE A 137 -8.04 3.33 -0.94
C ILE A 137 -7.53 4.27 -2.05
N PHE A 138 -7.34 3.72 -3.25
CA PHE A 138 -6.81 4.44 -4.40
C PHE A 138 -7.90 4.92 -5.37
N GLU A 139 -9.17 4.87 -4.98
CA GLU A 139 -10.27 5.47 -5.74
C GLU A 139 -10.27 6.99 -5.51
N PHE A 140 -9.74 7.74 -6.49
CA PHE A 140 -9.73 9.22 -6.54
C PHE A 140 -10.46 9.71 -7.79
#